data_AF-A0A7L9BTS3-F1
#
_entry.id   AF-A0A7L9BTS3-F1
#
_cell.length_a   1.000
_cell.length_b   1.000
_cell.length_c   1.000
_cell.angle_alpha   90.00
_cell.angle_beta   90.00
_cell.angle_gamma   90.00
#
_symmetry.space_group_name_H-M   'P 1'
#
loop_
_entity.id
_entity.type
_entity.pdbx_description
1 polymer ?
#
loop_
_entity_poly.entity_id
_entity_poly.type
_entity_poly.pdbx_seq_one_letter_code
_entity_poly.pdbx_strand_id
1 'polypeptide(L)'
;MCGFQPLPTCRIPLRRRAAVRGSVPALLLIVISHLPAARGEERAITELVPADALIMYCAKPYTWLDQPIGRAEGTTQPTGTAASIASIVSVLNTAGLIPAEGQVFADIAGALPLLAQFEHTLALLDVSSRIVEQPQASVSRAGGEDVDISLRLRNMQAAMIFRTQGRHQVVIDQLRRVTGRYTNNEVAKLEKGEIQGVRFDRLVDSRLPGWAVWEWGQVGEFFVISFGADAFVKVAGTASGKHPSMNQDAWYRKAFERTDGERAFAHWLIAFMRLEEALGPQAGGRFEAVTQALQAADLDRDLWTIGADGKRLSCHRCYQKAGRDVVQSYSNPQAFSQDHLRIVPKEAEHIAVISVPTSWLVDNVPRGWLAAQSISNVQKWRRAWRQLERDSGVDIGGNLISHFGQTVVLYDYPPHPLKIPFAFTLAIEIDDAKAVKAATDALLDAWTRYLDERAERNKTTLVRIKVRRDPDNVWYLQAGILGPAMKVMDRYVLISWSPQALRECVEYIEQHDKARPKP
;
A
#
# COMPACT_ATOMS: atom_id res chain seq x y z
N MET A 1 -12.09 -12.35 -74.21
CA MET A 1 -11.34 -13.62 -74.14
C MET A 1 -11.82 -14.35 -72.90
N CYS A 2 -12.75 -15.28 -73.12
CA CYS A 2 -12.62 -16.70 -72.75
C CYS A 2 -12.54 -16.89 -71.23
N GLY A 3 -13.59 -17.25 -70.50
CA GLY A 3 -14.70 -18.14 -70.82
C GLY A 3 -14.50 -19.46 -70.07
N PHE A 4 -15.54 -19.95 -69.38
CA PHE A 4 -16.05 -21.34 -69.40
C PHE A 4 -16.90 -21.67 -68.15
N GLN A 5 -18.22 -21.64 -68.35
CA GLN A 5 -19.23 -22.56 -67.78
C GLN A 5 -19.41 -23.75 -68.78
N PRO A 6 -20.31 -24.73 -68.59
CA PRO A 6 -20.53 -25.68 -67.47
C PRO A 6 -20.88 -27.15 -67.94
N LEU A 7 -21.16 -28.06 -66.99
CA LEU A 7 -22.00 -29.31 -67.07
C LEU A 7 -21.52 -30.49 -68.00
N PRO A 8 -22.10 -31.74 -67.96
CA PRO A 8 -23.13 -32.37 -67.11
C PRO A 8 -22.85 -33.83 -66.59
N THR A 9 -23.71 -34.25 -65.67
CA THR A 9 -24.29 -35.60 -65.37
C THR A 9 -23.64 -36.92 -65.82
N CYS A 10 -23.48 -37.85 -64.86
CA CYS A 10 -23.71 -39.28 -65.11
C CYS A 10 -24.53 -39.90 -63.96
N ARG A 11 -25.41 -40.85 -64.32
CA ARG A 11 -26.55 -41.35 -63.53
C ARG A 11 -26.46 -42.89 -63.45
N ILE A 12 -26.85 -43.46 -62.29
CA ILE A 12 -27.44 -44.82 -62.05
C ILE A 12 -26.44 -46.01 -61.85
N PRO A 13 -26.73 -47.11 -61.07
CA PRO A 13 -27.81 -47.44 -60.10
C PRO A 13 -27.39 -47.96 -58.69
N LEU A 14 -28.33 -47.79 -57.75
CA LEU A 14 -28.83 -48.70 -56.69
C LEU A 14 -28.04 -49.98 -56.29
N ARG A 15 -27.77 -50.11 -54.97
CA ARG A 15 -28.24 -51.25 -54.15
C ARG A 15 -28.33 -50.94 -52.65
N ARG A 16 -29.41 -51.44 -52.05
CA ARG A 16 -29.88 -51.28 -50.66
C ARG A 16 -28.94 -51.91 -49.62
N ARG A 17 -28.86 -51.34 -48.41
CA ARG A 17 -29.43 -51.92 -47.17
C ARG A 17 -29.15 -51.08 -45.91
N ALA A 18 -30.13 -51.19 -45.00
CA ALA A 18 -30.09 -51.04 -43.55
C ALA A 18 -30.05 -49.63 -42.94
N ALA A 19 -31.05 -49.42 -42.08
CA ALA A 19 -31.31 -48.26 -41.28
C ALA A 19 -30.35 -48.11 -40.11
N VAL A 20 -29.96 -46.88 -39.79
CA VAL A 20 -29.95 -46.36 -38.41
C VAL A 20 -30.35 -44.88 -38.48
N ARG A 21 -31.59 -44.59 -38.08
CA ARG A 21 -32.03 -43.24 -37.74
C ARG A 21 -31.62 -42.98 -36.29
N GLY A 22 -31.06 -41.79 -36.04
CA GLY A 22 -30.94 -41.20 -34.71
C GLY A 22 -29.50 -40.97 -34.28
N SER A 23 -29.25 -39.77 -33.72
CA SER A 23 -28.06 -39.38 -32.94
C SER A 23 -26.93 -38.60 -33.63
N VAL A 24 -27.23 -37.67 -34.55
CA VAL A 24 -26.24 -36.64 -34.97
C VAL A 24 -26.47 -35.25 -34.34
N PRO A 25 -27.72 -34.80 -34.04
CA PRO A 25 -27.90 -33.50 -33.35
C PRO A 25 -27.47 -33.53 -31.87
N ALA A 26 -27.57 -34.69 -31.21
CA ALA A 26 -27.23 -34.83 -29.79
C ALA A 26 -25.71 -34.82 -29.54
N LEU A 27 -24.91 -35.35 -30.46
CA LEU A 27 -23.45 -35.37 -30.31
C LEU A 27 -22.83 -33.98 -30.46
N LEU A 28 -23.40 -33.12 -31.33
CA LEU A 28 -22.98 -31.73 -31.51
C LEU A 28 -23.38 -30.85 -30.31
N LEU A 29 -24.53 -31.13 -29.66
CA LEU A 29 -24.92 -30.47 -28.40
C LEU A 29 -24.06 -30.90 -27.20
N ILE A 30 -23.60 -32.16 -27.17
CA ILE A 30 -22.70 -32.68 -26.11
C ILE A 30 -21.28 -32.13 -26.27
N VAL A 31 -20.78 -31.94 -27.50
CA VAL A 31 -19.46 -31.31 -27.73
C VAL A 31 -19.49 -29.80 -27.47
N ILE A 32 -20.63 -29.12 -27.68
CA ILE A 32 -20.78 -27.70 -27.31
C ILE A 32 -20.95 -27.50 -25.79
N SER A 33 -21.51 -28.48 -25.07
CA SER A 33 -21.61 -28.45 -23.60
C SER A 33 -20.37 -28.98 -22.86
N HIS A 34 -19.39 -29.52 -23.60
CA HIS A 34 -18.09 -29.96 -23.08
C HIS A 34 -16.89 -29.26 -23.73
N LEU A 35 -17.11 -28.27 -24.61
CA LEU A 35 -16.10 -27.22 -24.79
C LEU A 35 -15.86 -26.66 -23.38
N PRO A 36 -14.66 -26.79 -22.79
CA PRO A 36 -14.37 -26.07 -21.57
C PRO A 36 -14.75 -24.64 -21.89
N ALA A 37 -15.76 -24.09 -21.18
CA ALA A 37 -16.13 -22.69 -21.31
C ALA A 37 -14.78 -21.97 -21.32
N ALA A 38 -14.41 -21.42 -22.48
CA ALA A 38 -13.07 -20.89 -22.69
C ALA A 38 -12.85 -20.04 -21.45
N ARG A 39 -11.93 -20.46 -20.57
CA ARG A 39 -11.66 -19.74 -19.34
C ARG A 39 -11.26 -18.39 -19.87
N GLY A 40 -12.20 -17.44 -19.85
CA GLY A 40 -11.97 -16.11 -20.39
C GLY A 40 -10.68 -15.67 -19.73
N GLU A 41 -9.72 -15.23 -20.54
CA GLU A 41 -8.44 -14.77 -20.02
C GLU A 41 -8.72 -13.92 -18.80
N GLU A 42 -8.18 -14.35 -17.66
CA GLU A 42 -8.51 -13.74 -16.38
C GLU A 42 -8.13 -12.27 -16.48
N ARG A 43 -9.13 -11.40 -16.45
CA ARG A 43 -8.95 -9.99 -16.76
C ARG A 43 -8.01 -9.38 -15.72
N ALA A 44 -6.95 -8.69 -16.11
CA ALA A 44 -6.07 -8.08 -15.11
C ALA A 44 -6.78 -6.92 -14.40
N ILE A 45 -6.57 -6.75 -13.08
CA ILE A 45 -7.23 -5.68 -12.31
C ILE A 45 -6.89 -4.27 -12.83
N THR A 46 -5.69 -4.11 -13.39
CA THR A 46 -5.19 -2.90 -14.04
C THR A 46 -5.97 -2.52 -15.30
N GLU A 47 -6.79 -3.43 -15.85
CA GLU A 47 -7.71 -3.10 -16.93
C GLU A 47 -8.91 -2.27 -16.51
N LEU A 48 -9.19 -2.17 -15.20
CA LEU A 48 -10.24 -1.29 -14.67
C LEU A 48 -9.69 0.08 -14.24
N VAL A 49 -8.36 0.22 -14.15
CA VAL A 49 -7.72 1.48 -13.77
C VAL A 49 -7.60 2.37 -15.01
N PRO A 50 -8.16 3.59 -15.00
CA PRO A 50 -7.95 4.55 -16.09
C PRO A 50 -6.47 4.82 -16.35
N ALA A 51 -6.05 4.86 -17.62
CA ALA A 51 -4.65 5.09 -18.01
C ALA A 51 -4.11 6.46 -17.56
N ASP A 52 -4.98 7.41 -17.28
CA ASP A 52 -4.70 8.76 -16.80
C ASP A 52 -4.63 8.86 -15.26
N ALA A 53 -4.71 7.75 -14.53
CA ALA A 53 -4.54 7.74 -13.07
C ALA A 53 -3.23 8.42 -12.64
N LEU A 54 -3.31 9.21 -11.56
CA LEU A 54 -2.20 9.97 -10.99
C LEU A 54 -1.31 9.10 -10.12
N ILE A 55 -1.94 8.24 -9.32
CA ILE A 55 -1.29 7.25 -8.46
C ILE A 55 -2.07 5.95 -8.58
N MET A 56 -1.37 4.83 -8.62
CA MET A 56 -1.96 3.49 -8.57
C MET A 56 -1.14 2.63 -7.63
N TYR A 57 -1.81 1.83 -6.80
CA TYR A 57 -1.21 0.77 -6.01
C TYR A 57 -2.03 -0.50 -6.24
N CYS A 58 -1.38 -1.58 -6.64
CA CYS A 58 -2.00 -2.88 -6.88
C CYS A 58 -1.32 -3.93 -6.02
N ALA A 59 -2.10 -4.87 -5.48
CA ALA A 59 -1.55 -6.01 -4.77
C ALA A 59 -2.41 -7.28 -4.93
N LYS A 60 -1.73 -8.42 -4.98
CA LYS A 60 -2.29 -9.77 -4.92
C LYS A 60 -2.71 -10.10 -3.46
N PRO A 61 -3.67 -11.00 -3.24
CA PRO A 61 -4.18 -11.28 -1.89
C PRO A 61 -3.11 -11.94 -1.01
N TYR A 62 -2.70 -11.30 0.09
CA TYR A 62 -1.61 -11.77 0.97
C TYR A 62 -1.77 -13.20 1.51
N THR A 63 -2.93 -13.83 1.41
CA THR A 63 -3.08 -15.28 1.66
C THR A 63 -2.10 -16.15 0.86
N TRP A 64 -1.54 -15.67 -0.26
CA TRP A 64 -0.49 -16.39 -0.98
C TRP A 64 0.83 -16.45 -0.20
N LEU A 65 1.14 -15.47 0.66
CA LEU A 65 2.30 -15.51 1.57
C LEU A 65 2.13 -16.58 2.64
N ASP A 66 0.89 -16.85 3.06
CA ASP A 66 0.56 -17.86 4.07
C ASP A 66 0.50 -19.30 3.52
N GLN A 67 0.61 -19.49 2.20
CA GLN A 67 0.63 -20.84 1.63
C GLN A 67 2.02 -21.47 1.81
N PRO A 68 2.15 -22.62 2.49
CA PRO A 68 3.44 -23.28 2.63
C PRO A 68 3.99 -23.62 1.24
N ILE A 69 5.17 -23.08 0.94
CA ILE A 69 5.90 -23.27 -0.32
C ILE A 69 6.00 -24.79 -0.59
N GLY A 70 5.27 -25.27 -1.60
CA GLY A 70 5.31 -26.68 -2.03
C GLY A 70 4.01 -27.50 -1.93
N ARG A 71 2.86 -26.92 -1.54
CA ARG A 71 1.57 -27.61 -1.68
C ARG A 71 0.82 -27.15 -2.94
N ALA A 72 0.62 -28.07 -3.86
CA ALA A 72 -0.23 -27.89 -5.04
C ALA A 72 -1.66 -27.52 -4.63
N GLU A 73 -2.29 -26.67 -5.45
CA GLU A 73 -3.66 -26.17 -5.33
C GLU A 73 -4.65 -27.25 -4.90
N GLY A 74 -5.00 -27.23 -3.62
CA GLY A 74 -5.92 -28.17 -3.01
C GLY A 74 -6.61 -27.52 -1.83
N THR A 75 -7.87 -27.12 -2.07
CA THR A 75 -8.89 -26.68 -1.11
C THR A 75 -8.52 -26.85 0.37
N THR A 76 -7.95 -25.82 0.98
CA THR A 76 -7.85 -25.74 2.43
C THR A 76 -8.46 -24.41 2.87
N GLN A 77 -9.63 -24.48 3.49
CA GLN A 77 -10.13 -23.40 4.32
C GLN A 77 -9.08 -23.12 5.42
N PRO A 78 -8.76 -21.86 5.72
CA PRO A 78 -7.80 -21.52 6.76
C PRO A 78 -8.38 -21.88 8.13
N THR A 79 -8.07 -23.07 8.62
CA THR A 79 -8.37 -23.53 9.98
C THR A 79 -7.24 -23.10 10.90
N GLY A 80 -7.32 -21.89 11.44
CA GLY A 80 -6.43 -21.41 12.48
C GLY A 80 -7.08 -20.28 13.26
N THR A 81 -7.37 -20.53 14.54
CA THR A 81 -7.87 -19.57 15.54
C THR A 81 -6.78 -18.57 15.95
N ALA A 82 -6.18 -17.88 14.98
CA ALA A 82 -5.46 -16.64 15.28
C ALA A 82 -6.52 -15.57 15.58
N ALA A 83 -6.49 -14.98 16.77
CA ALA A 83 -7.31 -13.82 17.05
C ALA A 83 -6.98 -12.75 16.01
N SER A 84 -7.88 -12.45 15.09
CA SER A 84 -7.59 -11.45 14.06
C SER A 84 -7.42 -10.07 14.73
N ILE A 85 -6.61 -9.17 14.15
CA ILE A 85 -6.56 -7.76 14.59
C ILE A 85 -7.98 -7.20 14.70
N ALA A 86 -8.85 -7.56 13.74
CA ALA A 86 -10.25 -7.18 13.76
C ALA A 86 -11.00 -7.71 14.99
N SER A 87 -10.69 -8.91 15.49
CA SER A 87 -11.25 -9.46 16.73
C SER A 87 -10.77 -8.70 17.97
N ILE A 88 -9.48 -8.38 18.07
CA ILE A 88 -8.92 -7.58 19.18
C ILE A 88 -9.52 -6.17 19.18
N VAL A 89 -9.51 -5.52 18.02
CA VAL A 89 -10.10 -4.19 17.82
C VAL A 89 -11.61 -4.22 18.09
N SER A 90 -12.32 -5.28 17.67
CA SER A 90 -13.75 -5.44 17.96
C SER A 90 -14.01 -5.63 19.45
N VAL A 91 -13.19 -6.40 20.16
CA VAL A 91 -13.29 -6.55 21.63
C VAL A 91 -13.04 -5.22 22.32
N LEU A 92 -11.98 -4.50 21.94
CA LEU A 92 -11.67 -3.18 22.49
C LEU A 92 -12.79 -2.16 22.21
N ASN A 93 -13.38 -2.20 21.02
CA ASN A 93 -14.50 -1.34 20.64
C ASN A 93 -15.77 -1.68 21.43
N THR A 94 -16.11 -2.97 21.52
CA THR A 94 -17.30 -3.45 22.26
C THR A 94 -17.19 -3.15 23.75
N ALA A 95 -15.98 -3.17 24.30
CA ALA A 95 -15.69 -2.79 25.68
C ALA A 95 -15.68 -1.26 25.90
N GLY A 96 -15.91 -0.44 24.87
CA GLY A 96 -15.87 1.03 24.96
C GLY A 96 -14.47 1.59 25.23
N LEU A 97 -13.41 0.81 24.96
CA LEU A 97 -12.03 1.15 25.28
C LEU A 97 -11.34 1.97 24.16
N ILE A 98 -12.01 2.17 23.02
CA ILE A 98 -11.49 2.98 21.91
C ILE A 98 -12.16 4.36 21.96
N PRO A 99 -11.40 5.45 22.23
CA PRO A 99 -11.95 6.81 22.15
C PRO A 99 -12.50 7.10 20.75
N ALA A 100 -13.41 8.06 20.62
CA ALA A 100 -13.95 8.47 19.31
C ALA A 100 -12.85 8.80 18.27
N GLU A 101 -11.75 9.41 18.72
CA GLU A 101 -10.57 9.71 17.90
C GLU A 101 -9.79 8.45 17.47
N GLY A 102 -9.80 7.40 18.29
CA GLY A 102 -9.20 6.09 17.99
C GLY A 102 -10.04 5.21 17.08
N GLN A 103 -11.33 5.52 16.93
CA GLN A 103 -12.28 4.70 16.19
C GLN A 103 -11.95 4.62 14.69
N VAL A 104 -11.39 5.69 14.12
CA VAL A 104 -10.95 5.69 12.72
C VAL A 104 -9.82 4.68 12.52
N PHE A 105 -8.85 4.63 13.45
CA PHE A 105 -7.77 3.65 13.40
C PHE A 105 -8.26 2.22 13.59
N ALA A 106 -9.24 2.03 14.48
CA ALA A 106 -9.92 0.76 14.67
C ALA A 106 -10.58 0.27 13.37
N ASP A 107 -11.23 1.16 12.64
CA ASP A 107 -11.92 0.82 11.39
C ASP A 107 -10.96 0.54 10.24
N ILE A 108 -9.86 1.29 10.16
CA ILE A 108 -8.76 1.00 9.24
C ILE A 108 -8.18 -0.38 9.54
N ALA A 109 -7.81 -0.64 10.79
CA ALA A 109 -7.26 -1.92 11.23
C ALA A 109 -8.25 -3.09 10.98
N GLY A 110 -9.54 -2.84 11.19
CA GLY A 110 -10.62 -3.79 10.93
C GLY A 110 -10.88 -4.04 9.44
N ALA A 111 -10.43 -3.16 8.54
CA ALA A 111 -10.54 -3.31 7.09
C ALA A 111 -9.31 -4.00 6.45
N LEU A 112 -8.14 -3.97 7.11
CA LEU A 112 -6.91 -4.63 6.61
C LEU A 112 -7.09 -6.10 6.21
N PRO A 113 -7.87 -6.93 6.95
CA PRO A 113 -8.11 -8.32 6.53
C PRO A 113 -8.76 -8.45 5.14
N LEU A 114 -9.53 -7.46 4.68
CA LEU A 114 -10.11 -7.48 3.33
C LEU A 114 -9.04 -7.34 2.26
N LEU A 115 -8.05 -6.46 2.49
CA LEU A 115 -6.92 -6.26 1.57
C LEU A 115 -6.07 -7.53 1.45
N ALA A 116 -6.01 -8.34 2.52
CA ALA A 116 -5.32 -9.62 2.50
C ALA A 116 -6.08 -10.73 1.75
N GLN A 117 -7.41 -10.65 1.69
CA GLN A 117 -8.26 -11.69 1.11
C GLN A 117 -8.48 -11.57 -0.40
N PHE A 118 -8.34 -10.36 -0.95
CA PHE A 118 -8.62 -10.07 -2.35
C PHE A 118 -7.43 -9.42 -3.05
N GLU A 119 -7.26 -9.75 -4.35
CA GLU A 119 -6.49 -8.87 -5.23
C GLU A 119 -7.18 -7.52 -5.26
N HIS A 120 -6.41 -6.45 -5.08
CA HIS A 120 -6.96 -5.12 -4.96
C HIS A 120 -6.10 -4.05 -5.61
N THR A 121 -6.74 -2.95 -5.97
CA THR A 121 -6.09 -1.75 -6.48
C THR A 121 -6.67 -0.51 -5.83
N LEU A 122 -5.81 0.39 -5.37
CA LEU A 122 -6.15 1.76 -5.01
C LEU A 122 -5.63 2.71 -6.09
N ALA A 123 -6.49 3.56 -6.64
CA ALA A 123 -6.12 4.54 -7.65
C ALA A 123 -6.59 5.95 -7.26
N LEU A 124 -5.72 6.94 -7.46
CA LEU A 124 -6.05 8.36 -7.41
C LEU A 124 -6.22 8.86 -8.86
N LEU A 125 -7.40 9.38 -9.18
CA LEU A 125 -7.80 9.76 -10.54
C LEU A 125 -7.87 11.28 -10.75
N ASP A 126 -8.08 12.05 -9.68
CA ASP A 126 -8.09 13.52 -9.69
C ASP A 126 -7.79 14.02 -8.26
N VAL A 127 -7.09 15.14 -8.14
CA VAL A 127 -6.78 15.81 -6.87
C VAL A 127 -6.64 17.34 -7.05
N SER A 128 -7.53 17.94 -7.84
CA SER A 128 -7.47 19.39 -8.05
C SER A 128 -7.65 20.22 -6.78
N SER A 129 -6.86 21.30 -6.69
CA SER A 129 -6.86 22.20 -5.54
C SER A 129 -7.44 23.58 -5.88
N ARG A 130 -7.77 24.34 -4.84
CA ARG A 130 -8.15 25.75 -4.92
C ARG A 130 -7.68 26.49 -3.68
N ILE A 131 -7.49 27.79 -3.84
CA ILE A 131 -7.25 28.70 -2.73
C ILE A 131 -8.60 29.12 -2.13
N VAL A 132 -8.66 29.11 -0.80
CA VAL A 132 -9.75 29.71 -0.02
C VAL A 132 -9.14 30.74 0.90
N GLU A 133 -9.55 31.99 0.72
CA GLU A 133 -9.21 33.08 1.64
C GLU A 133 -9.98 32.86 2.94
N GLN A 134 -9.24 32.75 4.06
CA GLN A 134 -9.90 32.70 5.36
C GLN A 134 -10.08 34.14 5.87
N PRO A 135 -11.30 34.51 6.32
CA PRO A 135 -11.46 35.75 7.05
C PRO A 135 -10.56 35.69 8.28
N GLN A 136 -9.65 36.65 8.42
CA GLN A 136 -8.80 36.74 9.59
C GLN A 136 -9.71 36.70 10.83
N ALA A 137 -9.54 35.68 11.66
CA ALA A 137 -10.16 35.66 12.97
C ALA A 137 -9.53 36.78 13.80
N SER A 138 -10.11 37.99 13.72
CA SER A 138 -9.89 39.23 14.49
C SER A 138 -8.82 39.22 15.60
N VAL A 139 -7.57 38.92 15.27
CA VAL A 139 -6.42 39.20 16.15
C VAL A 139 -5.73 40.38 15.51
N SER A 140 -6.09 41.57 16.00
CA SER A 140 -5.45 42.85 15.66
C SER A 140 -3.94 42.76 15.92
N ARG A 141 -3.17 42.37 14.91
CA ARG A 141 -1.75 42.68 14.84
C ARG A 141 -1.59 43.82 13.86
N ALA A 142 -1.35 45.00 14.42
CA ALA A 142 -0.99 46.18 13.66
C ALA A 142 0.32 45.92 12.93
N GLY A 143 0.25 45.74 11.61
CA GLY A 143 1.40 45.64 10.72
C GLY A 143 1.29 44.48 9.72
N GLY A 144 0.68 44.75 8.57
CA GLY A 144 0.76 43.90 7.37
C GLY A 144 -0.54 43.14 7.02
N GLU A 145 -1.06 43.38 5.82
CA GLU A 145 -2.18 42.67 5.19
C GLU A 145 -1.79 41.22 4.81
N ASP A 146 -1.54 40.35 5.78
CA ASP A 146 -1.40 38.91 5.48
C ASP A 146 -2.78 38.24 5.49
N VAL A 147 -3.43 38.16 4.32
CA VAL A 147 -4.60 37.30 4.11
C VAL A 147 -4.18 35.85 4.36
N ASP A 148 -4.84 35.15 5.29
CA ASP A 148 -4.54 33.74 5.56
C ASP A 148 -5.11 32.88 4.42
N ILE A 149 -4.24 32.55 3.46
CA ILE A 149 -4.55 31.75 2.29
C ILE A 149 -4.48 30.26 2.65
N SER A 150 -5.62 29.57 2.54
CA SER A 150 -5.70 28.13 2.77
C SER A 150 -5.86 27.38 1.45
N LEU A 151 -4.94 26.45 1.16
CA LEU A 151 -5.11 25.48 0.08
C LEU A 151 -6.15 24.43 0.49
N ARG A 152 -7.18 24.22 -0.34
CA ARG A 152 -8.26 23.24 -0.14
C ARG A 152 -8.45 22.39 -1.39
N LEU A 153 -8.98 21.19 -1.23
CA LEU A 153 -9.40 20.38 -2.37
C LEU A 153 -10.58 21.06 -3.08
N ARG A 154 -10.48 21.16 -4.40
CA ARG A 154 -11.57 21.52 -5.31
C ARG A 154 -12.33 20.27 -5.72
N ASN A 155 -11.59 19.22 -6.07
CA ASN A 155 -12.11 17.89 -6.38
C ASN A 155 -11.12 16.83 -5.88
N MET A 156 -11.61 15.62 -5.66
CA MET A 156 -10.78 14.45 -5.49
C MET A 156 -11.56 13.25 -6.02
N GLN A 157 -10.92 12.46 -6.87
CA GLN A 157 -11.47 11.20 -7.37
C GLN A 157 -10.51 10.08 -7.00
N ALA A 158 -11.02 9.06 -6.33
CA ALA A 158 -10.26 7.86 -5.96
C ALA A 158 -11.13 6.62 -6.13
N ALA A 159 -10.50 5.47 -6.37
CA ALA A 159 -11.18 4.18 -6.47
C ALA A 159 -10.37 3.09 -5.77
N MET A 160 -11.07 2.24 -5.02
CA MET A 160 -10.61 0.96 -4.54
C MET A 160 -11.35 -0.14 -5.30
N ILE A 161 -10.61 -1.03 -5.96
CA ILE A 161 -11.13 -2.10 -6.80
C ILE A 161 -10.71 -3.42 -6.17
N PHE A 162 -11.63 -4.35 -6.02
CA PHE A 162 -11.38 -5.69 -5.50
C PHE A 162 -11.76 -6.74 -6.53
N ARG A 163 -10.89 -7.71 -6.83
CA ARG A 163 -11.31 -8.93 -7.54
C ARG A 163 -12.00 -9.86 -6.54
N THR A 164 -13.33 -9.81 -6.50
CA THR A 164 -14.10 -10.55 -5.48
C THR A 164 -14.55 -11.93 -5.94
N GLN A 165 -14.62 -12.17 -7.26
CA GLN A 165 -15.12 -13.42 -7.85
C GLN A 165 -16.51 -13.79 -7.26
N GLY A 166 -17.37 -12.77 -7.08
CA GLY A 166 -18.72 -12.94 -6.52
C GLY A 166 -18.80 -12.90 -4.99
N ARG A 167 -17.68 -12.88 -4.25
CA ARG A 167 -17.65 -12.83 -2.78
C ARG A 167 -17.71 -11.41 -2.20
N HIS A 168 -18.32 -10.46 -2.91
CA HIS A 168 -18.31 -9.05 -2.55
C HIS A 168 -19.14 -8.71 -1.30
N GLN A 169 -19.97 -9.63 -0.80
CA GLN A 169 -20.79 -9.38 0.40
C GLN A 169 -19.94 -8.99 1.62
N VAL A 170 -18.76 -9.59 1.79
CA VAL A 170 -17.84 -9.25 2.89
C VAL A 170 -17.37 -7.79 2.81
N VAL A 171 -17.16 -7.29 1.58
CA VAL A 171 -16.80 -5.89 1.34
C VAL A 171 -17.98 -4.96 1.62
N ILE A 172 -19.19 -5.34 1.20
CA ILE A 172 -20.43 -4.58 1.49
C ILE A 172 -20.69 -4.49 3.00
N ASP A 173 -20.53 -5.58 3.73
CA ASP A 173 -20.76 -5.61 5.18
C ASP A 173 -19.79 -4.68 5.91
N GLN A 174 -18.52 -4.66 5.47
CA GLN A 174 -17.55 -3.71 5.97
C GLN A 174 -17.93 -2.26 5.67
N LEU A 175 -18.34 -2.00 4.43
CA LEU A 175 -18.72 -0.66 4.00
C LEU A 175 -19.91 -0.16 4.81
N ARG A 176 -20.95 -0.99 4.98
CA ARG A 176 -22.13 -0.67 5.80
C ARG A 176 -21.77 -0.40 7.26
N ARG A 177 -20.84 -1.18 7.82
CA ARG A 177 -20.33 -0.97 9.18
C ARG A 177 -19.67 0.40 9.34
N VAL A 178 -18.83 0.79 8.38
CA VAL A 178 -18.13 2.09 8.41
C VAL A 178 -19.12 3.23 8.14
N THR A 179 -19.93 3.14 7.08
CA THR A 179 -20.87 4.21 6.73
C THR A 179 -21.92 4.41 7.81
N GLY A 180 -22.49 3.35 8.38
CA GLY A 180 -23.46 3.44 9.47
C GLY A 180 -22.90 4.05 10.76
N ARG A 181 -21.58 4.10 10.93
CA ARG A 181 -20.93 4.74 12.08
C ARG A 181 -20.68 6.24 11.86
N TYR A 182 -20.27 6.63 10.66
CA TYR A 182 -19.87 8.02 10.37
C TYR A 182 -20.98 8.86 9.71
N THR A 183 -22.11 8.23 9.36
CA THR A 183 -23.25 8.89 8.72
C THR A 183 -24.55 8.53 9.43
N ASN A 184 -25.61 9.26 9.12
CA ASN A 184 -26.96 8.98 9.60
C ASN A 184 -27.99 9.36 8.52
N ASN A 185 -29.22 8.86 8.64
CA ASN A 185 -30.27 9.06 7.65
C ASN A 185 -30.84 10.49 7.59
N GLU A 186 -30.49 11.37 8.53
CA GLU A 186 -30.94 12.77 8.54
C GLU A 186 -30.14 13.62 7.56
N VAL A 187 -28.84 13.33 7.43
CA VAL A 187 -27.90 14.12 6.61
C VAL A 187 -27.34 13.35 5.42
N ALA A 188 -27.36 12.02 5.46
CA ALA A 188 -26.87 11.17 4.38
C ALA A 188 -28.00 10.41 3.68
N LYS A 189 -27.93 10.36 2.35
CA LYS A 189 -28.90 9.67 1.49
C LYS A 189 -28.20 8.60 0.67
N LEU A 190 -28.81 7.42 0.63
CA LEU A 190 -28.39 6.32 -0.24
C LEU A 190 -29.31 6.26 -1.46
N GLU A 191 -28.74 6.48 -2.63
CA GLU A 191 -29.41 6.48 -3.93
C GLU A 191 -28.96 5.27 -4.75
N LYS A 192 -29.83 4.76 -5.61
CA LYS A 192 -29.46 3.71 -6.58
C LYS A 192 -29.24 4.35 -7.93
N GLY A 193 -28.14 3.96 -8.58
CA GLY A 193 -27.78 4.40 -9.91
C GLY A 193 -27.55 3.23 -10.84
N GLU A 194 -27.58 3.53 -12.14
CA GLU A 194 -27.15 2.61 -13.18
C GLU A 194 -26.33 3.38 -14.21
N ILE A 195 -25.16 2.85 -14.57
CA ILE A 195 -24.32 3.39 -15.63
C ILE A 195 -23.77 2.28 -16.49
N GLN A 196 -24.00 2.36 -17.80
CA GLN A 196 -23.50 1.35 -18.77
C GLN A 196 -23.93 -0.08 -18.40
N GLY A 197 -25.14 -0.26 -17.86
CA GLY A 197 -25.65 -1.54 -17.39
C GLY A 197 -25.11 -2.00 -16.03
N VAL A 198 -24.20 -1.22 -15.42
CA VAL A 198 -23.68 -1.47 -14.07
C VAL A 198 -24.53 -0.74 -13.05
N ARG A 199 -25.16 -1.50 -12.15
CA ARG A 199 -25.87 -0.96 -11.00
C ARG A 199 -24.89 -0.62 -9.88
N PHE A 200 -25.14 0.50 -9.22
CA PHE A 200 -24.34 0.96 -8.08
C PHE A 200 -25.23 1.64 -7.04
N ASP A 201 -24.77 1.67 -5.80
CA ASP A 201 -25.32 2.53 -4.76
C ASP A 201 -24.45 3.79 -4.63
N ARG A 202 -25.07 4.93 -4.37
CA ARG A 202 -24.43 6.24 -4.19
C ARG A 202 -24.82 6.80 -2.83
N LEU A 203 -23.83 7.15 -2.02
CA LEU A 203 -24.01 7.83 -0.74
C LEU A 203 -23.62 9.31 -0.89
N VAL A 204 -24.60 10.18 -0.62
CA VAL A 204 -24.44 11.64 -0.61
C VAL A 204 -24.68 12.14 0.81
N ASP A 205 -23.74 12.90 1.37
CA ASP A 205 -23.85 13.52 2.69
C ASP A 205 -23.92 15.04 2.54
N SER A 206 -25.01 15.66 3.02
CA SER A 206 -25.26 17.09 2.87
C SER A 206 -24.27 17.98 3.63
N ARG A 207 -23.50 17.42 4.56
CA ARG A 207 -22.43 18.11 5.29
C ARG A 207 -21.15 18.25 4.48
N LEU A 208 -21.01 17.46 3.42
CA LEU A 208 -19.83 17.42 2.56
C LEU A 208 -20.05 18.24 1.28
N PRO A 209 -19.00 18.73 0.62
CA PRO A 209 -19.14 19.40 -0.67
C PRO A 209 -19.71 18.43 -1.72
N GLY A 210 -20.46 18.94 -2.69
CA GLY A 210 -21.19 18.10 -3.66
C GLY A 210 -20.33 17.17 -4.53
N TRP A 211 -19.01 17.38 -4.60
CA TRP A 211 -18.10 16.46 -5.25
C TRP A 211 -17.75 15.23 -4.38
N ALA A 212 -17.90 15.31 -3.06
CA ALA A 212 -17.53 14.27 -2.11
C ALA A 212 -18.64 13.22 -1.96
N VAL A 213 -18.85 12.46 -3.04
CA VAL A 213 -19.80 11.34 -3.09
C VAL A 213 -19.05 10.02 -2.99
N TRP A 214 -19.69 9.02 -2.37
CA TRP A 214 -19.20 7.64 -2.38
C TRP A 214 -20.09 6.80 -3.26
N GLU A 215 -19.50 5.97 -4.12
CA GLU A 215 -20.24 5.09 -5.02
C GLU A 215 -19.63 3.70 -5.02
N TRP A 216 -20.46 2.66 -4.97
CA TRP A 216 -19.96 1.29 -5.04
C TRP A 216 -20.90 0.36 -5.81
N GLY A 217 -20.33 -0.63 -6.47
CA GLY A 217 -21.07 -1.55 -7.33
C GLY A 217 -20.19 -2.64 -7.93
N GLN A 218 -20.84 -3.63 -8.54
CA GLN A 218 -20.16 -4.75 -9.18
C GLN A 218 -19.89 -4.46 -10.65
N VAL A 219 -18.63 -4.57 -11.07
CA VAL A 219 -18.17 -4.41 -12.46
C VAL A 219 -17.55 -5.74 -12.90
N GLY A 220 -18.33 -6.62 -13.54
CA GLY A 220 -17.89 -7.96 -13.89
C GLY A 220 -17.56 -8.81 -12.65
N GLU A 221 -16.34 -9.35 -12.57
CA GLU A 221 -15.84 -10.08 -11.40
C GLU A 221 -15.31 -9.18 -10.27
N PHE A 222 -15.28 -7.86 -10.51
CA PHE A 222 -14.73 -6.87 -9.59
C PHE A 222 -15.83 -6.18 -8.79
N PHE A 223 -15.49 -5.78 -7.57
CA PHE A 223 -16.29 -4.86 -6.77
C PHE A 223 -15.53 -3.55 -6.61
N VAL A 224 -16.17 -2.45 -7.00
CA VAL A 224 -15.56 -1.12 -7.02
C VAL A 224 -16.18 -0.28 -5.92
N ILE A 225 -15.35 0.38 -5.13
CA ILE A 225 -15.72 1.46 -4.21
C ILE A 225 -14.99 2.70 -4.68
N SER A 226 -15.67 3.81 -4.86
CA SER A 226 -15.08 5.05 -5.33
C SER A 226 -15.52 6.24 -4.48
N PHE A 227 -14.68 7.26 -4.47
CA PHE A 227 -14.90 8.52 -3.80
C PHE A 227 -14.65 9.65 -4.80
N GLY A 228 -15.54 10.63 -4.84
CA GLY A 228 -15.49 11.72 -5.82
C GLY A 228 -16.52 11.56 -6.91
N ALA A 229 -17.13 12.67 -7.32
CA ALA A 229 -18.06 12.70 -8.44
C ALA A 229 -17.37 12.13 -9.70
N ASP A 230 -18.07 11.26 -10.42
CA ASP A 230 -17.62 10.59 -11.65
C ASP A 230 -16.46 9.58 -11.50
N ALA A 231 -15.97 9.31 -10.29
CA ALA A 231 -14.90 8.32 -10.08
C ALA A 231 -15.37 6.90 -10.48
N PHE A 232 -16.57 6.48 -10.06
CA PHE A 232 -17.16 5.20 -10.48
C PHE A 232 -17.39 5.14 -11.99
N VAL A 233 -17.86 6.26 -12.56
CA VAL A 233 -18.14 6.40 -14.00
C VAL A 233 -16.88 6.17 -14.82
N LYS A 234 -15.75 6.75 -14.41
CA LYS A 234 -14.45 6.54 -15.05
C LYS A 234 -14.04 5.08 -15.02
N VAL A 235 -14.07 4.43 -13.85
CA VAL A 235 -13.71 3.02 -13.70
C VAL A 235 -14.61 2.11 -14.54
N ALA A 236 -15.94 2.32 -14.49
CA ALA A 236 -16.89 1.56 -15.30
C ALA A 236 -16.71 1.80 -16.81
N GLY A 237 -16.40 3.03 -17.22
CA GLY A 237 -16.07 3.40 -18.59
C GLY A 237 -14.78 2.76 -19.09
N THR A 238 -13.74 2.68 -18.26
CA THR A 238 -12.51 1.93 -18.57
C THR A 238 -12.82 0.44 -18.68
N ALA A 239 -13.63 -0.10 -17.76
CA ALA A 239 -14.02 -1.50 -17.79
C ALA A 239 -14.78 -1.89 -19.06
N SER A 240 -15.59 -0.99 -19.63
CA SER A 240 -16.32 -1.19 -20.88
C SER A 240 -15.55 -0.81 -22.15
N GLY A 241 -14.29 -0.37 -22.03
CA GLY A 241 -13.43 0.00 -23.15
C GLY A 241 -13.66 1.40 -23.72
N LYS A 242 -14.45 2.26 -23.04
CA LYS A 242 -14.65 3.66 -23.44
C LYS A 242 -13.47 4.56 -23.09
N HIS A 243 -12.73 4.20 -22.05
CA HIS A 243 -11.50 4.89 -21.65
C HIS A 243 -10.32 3.91 -21.72
N PRO A 244 -9.12 4.39 -22.08
CA PRO A 244 -7.94 3.55 -22.05
C PRO A 244 -7.65 3.09 -20.62
N SER A 245 -7.26 1.83 -20.47
CA SER A 245 -6.86 1.26 -19.18
C SER A 245 -5.36 1.40 -18.95
N MET A 246 -4.90 1.23 -17.71
CA MET A 246 -3.47 1.27 -17.38
C MET A 246 -2.67 0.25 -18.18
N ASN A 247 -3.24 -0.92 -18.47
CA ASN A 247 -2.62 -1.91 -19.37
C ASN A 247 -2.46 -1.43 -20.82
N GLN A 248 -3.14 -0.37 -21.24
CA GLN A 248 -2.95 0.24 -22.56
C GLN A 248 -1.91 1.36 -22.54
N ASP A 249 -1.49 1.86 -21.36
CA ASP A 249 -0.39 2.84 -21.26
C ASP A 249 0.94 2.17 -21.66
N ALA A 250 1.54 2.68 -22.74
CA ALA A 250 2.72 2.08 -23.35
C ALA A 250 3.96 2.13 -22.44
N TRP A 251 4.12 3.22 -21.68
CA TRP A 251 5.24 3.35 -20.76
C TRP A 251 5.07 2.37 -19.60
N TYR A 252 3.88 2.32 -19.00
CA TYR A 252 3.57 1.43 -17.90
C TYR A 252 3.85 -0.03 -18.27
N ARG A 253 3.34 -0.52 -19.41
CA ARG A 253 3.59 -1.90 -19.85
C ARG A 253 5.07 -2.23 -19.96
N LYS A 254 5.84 -1.36 -20.62
CA LYS A 254 7.28 -1.54 -20.79
C LYS A 254 8.02 -1.49 -19.45
N ALA A 255 7.65 -0.56 -18.57
CA ALA A 255 8.21 -0.45 -17.24
C ALA A 255 7.90 -1.72 -16.42
N PHE A 256 6.64 -2.16 -16.43
CA PHE A 256 6.13 -3.34 -15.73
C PHE A 256 6.89 -4.60 -16.15
N GLU A 257 7.03 -4.85 -17.45
CA GLU A 257 7.82 -5.96 -18.00
C GLU A 257 9.29 -5.90 -17.54
N ARG A 258 9.94 -4.73 -17.63
CA ARG A 258 11.34 -4.54 -17.22
C ARG A 258 11.59 -4.68 -15.72
N THR A 259 10.53 -4.63 -14.92
CA THR A 259 10.56 -4.76 -13.46
C THR A 259 9.95 -6.07 -12.96
N ASP A 260 9.79 -7.06 -13.85
CA ASP A 260 9.22 -8.38 -13.51
C ASP A 260 7.82 -8.27 -12.87
N GLY A 261 7.00 -7.34 -13.38
CA GLY A 261 5.71 -7.00 -12.82
C GLY A 261 4.72 -8.17 -12.77
N GLU A 262 4.81 -9.12 -13.70
CA GLU A 262 3.94 -10.31 -13.72
C GLU A 262 4.13 -11.18 -12.46
N ARG A 263 5.38 -11.27 -11.99
CA ARG A 263 5.75 -11.98 -10.75
C ARG A 263 5.61 -11.10 -9.51
N ALA A 264 5.41 -9.80 -9.68
CA ALA A 264 5.16 -8.90 -8.57
C ALA A 264 3.85 -9.28 -7.87
N PHE A 265 3.88 -9.32 -6.54
CA PHE A 265 2.68 -9.42 -5.73
C PHE A 265 2.15 -8.05 -5.34
N ALA A 266 2.98 -7.01 -5.39
CA ALA A 266 2.56 -5.64 -5.20
C ALA A 266 3.34 -4.73 -6.15
N HIS A 267 2.68 -3.70 -6.66
CA HIS A 267 3.35 -2.66 -7.44
C HIS A 267 2.62 -1.34 -7.29
N TRP A 268 3.33 -0.23 -7.44
CA TRP A 268 2.73 1.09 -7.44
C TRP A 268 3.37 2.02 -8.46
N LEU A 269 2.53 2.89 -9.01
CA LEU A 269 2.87 3.91 -9.98
C LEU A 269 2.56 5.29 -9.40
N ILE A 270 3.47 6.24 -9.59
CA ILE A 270 3.25 7.67 -9.39
C ILE A 270 3.55 8.39 -10.70
N ALA A 271 2.57 9.08 -11.27
CA ALA A 271 2.74 9.94 -12.45
C ALA A 271 2.95 11.39 -12.01
N PHE A 272 4.18 11.74 -11.64
CA PHE A 272 4.54 13.03 -11.04
C PHE A 272 4.10 14.24 -11.88
N MET A 273 4.34 14.23 -13.20
CA MET A 273 3.90 15.33 -14.07
C MET A 273 2.37 15.52 -14.05
N ARG A 274 1.61 14.42 -14.15
CA ARG A 274 0.14 14.48 -14.12
C ARG A 274 -0.36 14.92 -12.74
N LEU A 275 0.32 14.49 -11.68
CA LEU A 275 -0.02 14.87 -10.31
C LEU A 275 0.18 16.37 -10.09
N GLU A 276 1.28 16.94 -10.61
CA GLU A 276 1.53 18.39 -10.60
C GLU A 276 0.44 19.16 -11.36
N GLU A 277 0.17 18.75 -12.59
CA GLU A 277 -0.87 19.34 -13.44
C GLU A 277 -2.26 19.29 -12.77
N ALA A 278 -2.61 18.14 -12.19
CA ALA A 278 -3.89 17.94 -11.52
C ALA A 278 -4.02 18.79 -10.26
N LEU A 279 -2.98 18.84 -9.42
CA LEU A 279 -2.96 19.67 -8.22
C LEU A 279 -3.14 21.16 -8.57
N GLY A 280 -2.58 21.58 -9.70
CA GLY A 280 -2.69 22.94 -10.23
C GLY A 280 -1.70 23.91 -9.58
N PRO A 281 -1.55 25.13 -10.16
CA PRO A 281 -0.52 26.10 -9.75
C PRO A 281 -0.64 26.55 -8.30
N GLN A 282 -1.83 26.46 -7.70
CA GLN A 282 -2.07 26.80 -6.30
C GLN A 282 -1.30 25.89 -5.32
N ALA A 283 -0.91 24.70 -5.76
CA ALA A 283 -0.14 23.75 -4.98
C ALA A 283 1.37 23.75 -5.31
N GLY A 284 1.81 24.52 -6.32
CA GLY A 284 3.16 24.44 -6.92
C GLY A 284 4.28 24.40 -5.90
N GLY A 285 4.39 25.42 -5.03
CA GLY A 285 5.44 25.46 -4.01
C GLY A 285 5.42 24.31 -2.98
N ARG A 286 4.26 23.67 -2.74
CA ARG A 286 4.19 22.50 -1.85
C ARG A 286 4.55 21.22 -2.58
N PHE A 287 4.04 21.03 -3.80
CA PHE A 287 4.37 19.87 -4.62
C PHE A 287 5.87 19.82 -4.90
N GLU A 288 6.45 20.94 -5.36
CA GLU A 288 7.89 21.10 -5.60
C GLU A 288 8.71 20.78 -4.34
N ALA A 289 8.31 21.29 -3.17
CA ALA A 289 9.02 21.02 -1.92
C ALA A 289 8.98 19.52 -1.54
N VAL A 290 7.86 18.84 -1.77
CA VAL A 290 7.71 17.40 -1.51
C VAL A 290 8.54 16.59 -2.50
N THR A 291 8.44 16.87 -3.80
CA THR A 291 9.20 16.12 -4.82
C THR A 291 10.69 16.40 -4.71
N GLN A 292 11.12 17.62 -4.39
CA GLN A 292 12.51 17.93 -4.10
C GLN A 292 13.03 17.17 -2.88
N ALA A 293 12.25 17.14 -1.78
CA ALA A 293 12.61 16.40 -0.58
C ALA A 293 12.70 14.89 -0.83
N LEU A 294 11.89 14.34 -1.74
CA LEU A 294 11.94 12.93 -2.15
C LEU A 294 12.93 12.66 -3.29
N GLN A 295 13.68 13.68 -3.74
CA GLN A 295 14.57 13.62 -4.91
C GLN A 295 13.87 13.08 -6.17
N ALA A 296 12.61 13.48 -6.32
CA ALA A 296 11.71 13.12 -7.40
C ALA A 296 11.29 14.31 -8.27
N ALA A 297 11.89 15.49 -8.07
CA ALA A 297 11.52 16.74 -8.76
C ALA A 297 11.75 16.69 -10.27
N ASP A 298 12.63 15.80 -10.75
CA ASP A 298 12.96 15.62 -12.17
C ASP A 298 12.45 14.29 -12.73
N LEU A 299 11.51 13.66 -12.03
CA LEU A 299 10.87 12.42 -12.45
C LEU A 299 9.53 12.71 -13.10
N ASP A 300 9.29 12.08 -14.25
CA ASP A 300 8.01 12.19 -14.94
C ASP A 300 7.01 11.16 -14.37
N ARG A 301 7.51 9.93 -14.18
CA ARG A 301 6.77 8.76 -13.68
C ARG A 301 7.71 7.82 -12.94
N ASP A 302 7.17 7.10 -11.96
CA ASP A 302 7.92 6.14 -11.14
C ASP A 302 7.05 4.90 -10.88
N LEU A 303 7.53 3.72 -11.29
CA LEU A 303 6.92 2.43 -11.05
C LEU A 303 7.83 1.60 -10.15
N TRP A 304 7.27 1.07 -9.08
CA TRP A 304 7.93 0.11 -8.21
C TRP A 304 7.20 -1.22 -8.23
N THR A 305 7.95 -2.32 -8.19
CA THR A 305 7.41 -3.66 -8.06
C THR A 305 8.08 -4.38 -6.90
N ILE A 306 7.29 -5.21 -6.21
CA ILE A 306 7.77 -6.14 -5.19
C ILE A 306 7.29 -7.53 -5.57
N GLY A 307 8.24 -8.43 -5.82
CA GLY A 307 8.01 -9.82 -6.19
C GLY A 307 8.51 -10.79 -5.13
N ALA A 308 8.19 -12.06 -5.31
CA ALA A 308 8.69 -13.15 -4.48
C ALA A 308 9.18 -14.30 -5.36
N ASP A 309 10.37 -14.80 -5.06
CA ASP A 309 10.97 -16.02 -5.60
C ASP A 309 11.17 -17.01 -4.44
N GLY A 310 10.15 -17.83 -4.21
CA GLY A 310 10.04 -18.64 -2.99
C GLY A 310 10.10 -17.74 -1.75
N LYS A 311 11.10 -17.96 -0.88
CA LYS A 311 11.31 -17.18 0.34
C LYS A 311 11.93 -15.80 0.11
N ARG A 312 12.43 -15.49 -1.09
CA ARG A 312 13.24 -14.29 -1.32
C ARG A 312 12.42 -13.21 -2.01
N LEU A 313 12.37 -12.02 -1.43
CA LEU A 313 11.63 -10.89 -1.98
C LEU A 313 12.53 -10.08 -2.91
N SER A 314 12.00 -9.73 -4.07
CA SER A 314 12.62 -8.81 -5.02
C SER A 314 11.98 -7.43 -4.92
N CYS A 315 12.77 -6.38 -5.21
CA CYS A 315 12.27 -5.02 -5.28
C CYS A 315 12.94 -4.31 -6.44
N HIS A 316 12.15 -3.88 -7.41
CA HIS A 316 12.62 -3.19 -8.60
C HIS A 316 11.89 -1.86 -8.78
N ARG A 317 12.57 -0.93 -9.43
CA ARG A 317 12.06 0.39 -9.75
C ARG A 317 12.34 0.71 -11.21
N CYS A 318 11.36 1.23 -11.93
CA CYS A 318 11.53 1.85 -13.23
C CYS A 318 10.98 3.27 -13.18
N TYR A 319 11.84 4.26 -13.37
CA TYR A 319 11.43 5.67 -13.40
C TYR A 319 11.87 6.35 -14.68
N GLN A 320 11.12 7.37 -15.09
CA GLN A 320 11.43 8.19 -16.24
C GLN A 320 11.99 9.53 -15.79
N LYS A 321 13.18 9.88 -16.28
CA LYS A 321 13.89 11.13 -15.97
C LYS A 321 14.45 11.73 -17.26
N ALA A 322 14.06 12.96 -17.57
CA ALA A 322 14.43 13.65 -18.81
C ALA A 322 14.19 12.77 -20.06
N GLY A 323 13.02 12.13 -20.12
CA GLY A 323 12.61 11.24 -21.22
C GLY A 323 13.36 9.90 -21.32
N ARG A 324 14.21 9.56 -20.34
CA ARG A 324 14.93 8.27 -20.30
C ARG A 324 14.39 7.37 -19.20
N ASP A 325 14.17 6.10 -19.53
CA ASP A 325 13.71 5.09 -18.58
C ASP A 325 14.90 4.43 -17.87
N VAL A 326 15.04 4.65 -16.57
CA VAL A 326 16.06 4.04 -15.71
C VAL A 326 15.44 2.90 -14.92
N VAL A 327 16.07 1.73 -14.94
CA VAL A 327 15.67 0.57 -14.13
C VAL A 327 16.72 0.30 -13.09
N GLN A 328 16.29 0.15 -11.85
CA GLN A 328 17.14 -0.11 -10.71
C GLN A 328 16.59 -1.30 -9.91
N SER A 329 17.48 -2.22 -9.55
CA SER A 329 17.17 -3.32 -8.64
C SER A 329 17.64 -2.94 -7.24
N TYR A 330 16.70 -2.87 -6.30
CA TYR A 330 16.97 -2.59 -4.89
C TYR A 330 17.14 -3.88 -4.10
N SER A 331 16.37 -4.92 -4.43
CA SER A 331 16.55 -6.27 -3.87
C SER A 331 16.56 -7.27 -5.01
N ASN A 332 17.69 -7.97 -5.19
CA ASN A 332 17.83 -9.06 -6.14
C ASN A 332 18.16 -10.36 -5.38
N PRO A 333 17.21 -11.31 -5.27
CA PRO A 333 17.40 -12.62 -4.62
C PRO A 333 18.66 -13.39 -5.02
N GLN A 334 19.15 -13.20 -6.23
CA GLN A 334 20.34 -13.89 -6.75
C GLN A 334 21.66 -13.24 -6.28
N ALA A 335 21.60 -11.99 -5.82
CA ALA A 335 22.77 -11.20 -5.41
C ALA A 335 22.94 -11.09 -3.88
N PHE A 336 22.10 -11.77 -3.10
CA PHE A 336 22.19 -11.72 -1.63
C PHE A 336 23.53 -12.28 -1.14
N SER A 337 24.27 -11.47 -0.39
CA SER A 337 25.55 -11.90 0.18
C SER A 337 25.35 -12.95 1.27
N GLN A 338 26.29 -13.89 1.40
CA GLN A 338 26.24 -14.86 2.50
C GLN A 338 26.36 -14.18 3.87
N ASP A 339 27.06 -13.06 3.95
CA ASP A 339 27.20 -12.30 5.19
C ASP A 339 25.86 -11.71 5.66
N HIS A 340 25.00 -11.24 4.74
CA HIS A 340 23.64 -10.80 5.07
C HIS A 340 22.71 -11.95 5.40
N LEU A 341 22.84 -13.09 4.71
CA LEU A 341 21.98 -14.25 4.98
C LEU A 341 22.29 -14.93 6.32
N ARG A 342 23.51 -14.80 6.86
CA ARG A 342 23.89 -15.38 8.16
C ARG A 342 23.12 -14.81 9.35
N ILE A 343 22.63 -13.58 9.25
CA ILE A 343 21.85 -12.95 10.33
C ILE A 343 20.36 -13.26 10.25
N VAL A 344 19.94 -14.03 9.24
CA VAL A 344 18.54 -14.37 9.02
C VAL A 344 18.26 -15.79 9.52
N PRO A 345 17.34 -15.97 10.49
CA PRO A 345 16.92 -17.29 10.95
C PRO A 345 16.42 -18.16 9.80
N LYS A 346 16.70 -19.48 9.86
CA LYS A 346 16.29 -20.43 8.81
C LYS A 346 14.77 -20.59 8.72
N GLU A 347 14.11 -20.32 9.84
CA GLU A 347 12.68 -20.32 10.07
C GLU A 347 11.99 -19.14 9.39
N ALA A 348 12.70 -18.07 9.03
CA ALA A 348 12.12 -16.97 8.25
C ALA A 348 11.52 -17.51 6.95
N GLU A 349 10.29 -17.09 6.65
CA GLU A 349 9.55 -17.49 5.46
C GLU A 349 9.82 -16.52 4.31
N HIS A 350 10.07 -15.25 4.62
CA HIS A 350 10.34 -14.21 3.65
C HIS A 350 11.57 -13.40 4.04
N ILE A 351 12.42 -13.10 3.05
CA ILE A 351 13.70 -12.40 3.23
C ILE A 351 13.92 -11.41 2.09
N ALA A 352 14.30 -10.18 2.39
CA ALA A 352 14.79 -9.20 1.42
C ALA A 352 16.15 -8.64 1.86
N VAL A 353 17.04 -8.37 0.91
CA VAL A 353 18.25 -7.58 1.15
C VAL A 353 18.16 -6.36 0.24
N ILE A 354 17.81 -5.22 0.82
CA ILE A 354 17.58 -3.97 0.10
C ILE A 354 18.88 -3.16 0.10
N SER A 355 19.46 -2.99 -1.08
CA SER A 355 20.60 -2.13 -1.35
C SER A 355 20.14 -0.70 -1.63
N VAL A 356 20.17 0.14 -0.61
CA VAL A 356 19.78 1.55 -0.66
C VAL A 356 20.61 2.33 0.37
N PRO A 357 21.07 3.55 0.07
CA PRO A 357 21.63 4.41 1.10
C PRO A 357 20.59 4.61 2.20
N THR A 358 20.75 3.97 3.36
CA THR A 358 19.69 4.01 4.37
C THR A 358 19.58 5.39 4.99
N SER A 359 20.70 6.12 5.03
CA SER A 359 20.73 7.57 5.29
C SER A 359 19.79 8.35 4.38
N TRP A 360 19.69 7.99 3.09
CA TRP A 360 18.73 8.61 2.16
C TRP A 360 17.29 8.35 2.59
N LEU A 361 16.93 7.12 2.97
CA LEU A 361 15.57 6.79 3.42
C LEU A 361 15.19 7.56 4.69
N VAL A 362 16.08 7.55 5.67
CA VAL A 362 15.84 8.17 6.99
C VAL A 362 15.80 9.69 6.90
N ASP A 363 16.52 10.30 5.96
CA ASP A 363 16.53 11.75 5.79
C ASP A 363 15.40 12.26 4.88
N ASN A 364 15.20 11.64 3.71
CA ASN A 364 14.31 12.18 2.67
C ASN A 364 12.83 11.89 2.93
N VAL A 365 12.47 10.71 3.48
CA VAL A 365 11.05 10.36 3.72
C VAL A 365 10.41 11.27 4.77
N PRO A 366 11.01 11.49 5.95
CA PRO A 366 10.46 12.43 6.93
C PRO A 366 10.45 13.88 6.42
N ARG A 367 11.46 14.28 5.64
CA ARG A 367 11.48 15.60 4.99
C ARG A 367 10.35 15.77 3.99
N GLY A 368 10.05 14.76 3.18
CA GLY A 368 8.91 14.75 2.27
C GLY A 368 7.59 14.87 3.01
N TRP A 369 7.41 14.09 4.08
CA TRP A 369 6.23 14.20 4.95
C TRP A 369 6.09 15.59 5.57
N LEU A 370 7.21 16.16 6.05
CA LEU A 370 7.24 17.50 6.63
C LEU A 370 6.93 18.57 5.56
N ALA A 371 7.47 18.44 4.36
CA ALA A 371 7.21 19.35 3.24
C ALA A 371 5.74 19.37 2.81
N ALA A 372 5.02 18.25 3.00
CA ALA A 372 3.58 18.19 2.75
C ALA A 372 2.73 18.91 3.82
N GLN A 373 3.31 19.29 4.97
CA GLN A 373 2.58 19.96 6.06
C GLN A 373 2.36 21.47 5.80
N SER A 374 1.48 22.08 6.60
CA SER A 374 1.33 23.55 6.62
C SER A 374 2.60 24.23 7.13
N ILE A 375 2.85 25.48 6.71
CA ILE A 375 4.03 26.27 7.11
C ILE A 375 4.16 26.35 8.64
N SER A 376 3.05 26.60 9.35
CA SER A 376 3.01 26.64 10.81
C SER A 376 3.45 25.30 11.43
N ASN A 377 2.97 24.17 10.90
CA ASN A 377 3.39 22.84 11.36
C ASN A 377 4.86 22.59 11.05
N VAL A 378 5.35 22.96 9.87
CA VAL A 378 6.78 22.85 9.52
C VAL A 378 7.65 23.63 10.50
N GLN A 379 7.30 24.87 10.81
CA GLN A 379 8.03 25.69 11.77
C GLN A 379 7.95 25.13 13.19
N LYS A 380 6.81 24.58 13.59
CA LYS A 380 6.64 23.91 14.90
C LYS A 380 7.56 22.70 15.01
N TRP A 381 7.57 21.83 14.01
CA TRP A 381 8.43 20.65 13.97
C TRP A 381 9.91 21.01 13.89
N ARG A 382 10.31 21.99 13.07
CA ARG A 382 11.69 22.48 13.02
C ARG A 382 12.16 23.05 14.36
N ARG A 383 11.30 23.79 15.06
CA ARG A 383 11.62 24.29 16.41
C ARG A 383 11.76 23.15 17.41
N ALA A 384 10.82 22.19 17.39
CA ALA A 384 10.88 21.02 18.25
C ALA A 384 12.14 20.19 18.01
N TRP A 385 12.51 19.97 16.74
CA TRP A 385 13.72 19.23 16.36
C TRP A 385 15.00 19.93 16.83
N ARG A 386 15.15 21.22 16.56
CA ARG A 386 16.32 21.99 17.04
C ARG A 386 16.39 22.05 18.56
N GLN A 387 15.24 22.13 19.22
CA GLN A 387 15.19 22.11 20.68
C GLN A 387 15.67 20.75 21.20
N LEU A 388 15.24 19.65 20.57
CA LEU A 388 15.68 18.31 20.90
C LEU A 388 17.20 18.15 20.76
N GLU A 389 17.79 18.57 19.64
CA GLU A 389 19.26 18.50 19.43
C GLU A 389 20.04 19.36 20.44
N ARG A 390 19.52 20.55 20.79
CA ARG A 390 20.13 21.40 21.82
C ARG A 390 20.06 20.78 23.21
N ASP A 391 18.91 20.23 23.58
CA ASP A 391 18.68 19.68 24.91
C ASP A 391 19.38 18.32 25.12
N SER A 392 19.56 17.56 24.03
CA SER A 392 20.27 16.28 24.06
C SER A 392 21.78 16.44 23.90
N GLY A 393 22.24 17.55 23.31
CA GLY A 393 23.65 17.73 22.93
C GLY A 393 24.09 16.81 21.79
N VAL A 394 23.15 16.20 21.06
CA VAL A 394 23.42 15.24 19.98
C VAL A 394 22.99 15.85 18.65
N ASP A 395 23.94 15.90 17.70
CA ASP A 395 23.63 16.08 16.28
C ASP A 395 23.10 14.76 15.70
N ILE A 396 21.79 14.64 15.47
CA ILE A 396 21.18 13.42 14.96
C ILE A 396 21.63 13.15 13.51
N GLY A 397 21.81 14.20 12.71
CA GLY A 397 22.29 14.07 11.34
C GLY A 397 23.70 13.48 11.30
N GLY A 398 24.60 14.06 12.08
CA GLY A 398 26.02 13.69 12.14
C GLY A 398 26.35 12.45 12.97
N ASN A 399 25.53 12.08 13.96
CA ASN A 399 25.82 10.94 14.88
C ASN A 399 24.90 9.72 14.68
N LEU A 400 23.80 9.84 13.94
CA LEU A 400 22.92 8.71 13.63
C LEU A 400 22.80 8.47 12.12
N ILE A 401 22.37 9.48 11.36
CA ILE A 401 22.02 9.30 9.95
C ILE A 401 23.25 9.05 9.08
N SER A 402 24.35 9.77 9.33
CA SER A 402 25.65 9.63 8.65
C SER A 402 26.25 8.22 8.76
N HIS A 403 25.94 7.50 9.84
CA HIS A 403 26.47 6.18 10.17
C HIS A 403 25.61 5.03 9.64
N PHE A 404 24.47 5.32 9.00
CA PHE A 404 23.68 4.29 8.34
C PHE A 404 24.33 3.84 7.03
N GLY A 405 24.47 2.52 6.89
CA GLY A 405 25.05 1.85 5.74
C GLY A 405 24.15 1.84 4.50
N GLN A 406 24.53 1.00 3.56
CA GLN A 406 23.90 0.88 2.23
C GLN A 406 22.94 -0.30 2.11
N THR A 407 22.72 -1.03 3.21
CA THR A 407 21.90 -2.25 3.19
C THR A 407 20.91 -2.28 4.34
N VAL A 408 19.68 -2.70 4.02
CA VAL A 408 18.67 -3.13 4.99
C VAL A 408 18.33 -4.59 4.71
N VAL A 409 18.53 -5.47 5.69
CA VAL A 409 18.05 -6.85 5.63
C VAL A 409 16.68 -6.90 6.28
N LEU A 410 15.69 -7.45 5.59
CA LEU A 410 14.34 -7.66 6.11
C LEU A 410 14.03 -9.14 6.16
N TYR A 411 13.39 -9.59 7.23
CA TYR A 411 12.88 -10.96 7.33
C TYR A 411 11.70 -11.04 8.31
N ASP A 412 10.82 -12.03 8.15
CA ASP A 412 9.58 -12.17 8.93
C ASP A 412 9.68 -13.17 10.10
N TYR A 413 10.79 -13.10 10.83
CA TYR A 413 11.02 -13.91 12.02
C TYR A 413 11.23 -13.05 13.28
N PRO A 414 10.69 -13.47 14.44
CA PRO A 414 9.64 -14.50 14.57
C PRO A 414 8.33 -14.04 13.91
N PRO A 415 7.48 -14.98 13.48
CA PRO A 415 6.24 -14.66 12.79
C PRO A 415 5.35 -13.80 13.69
N HIS A 416 4.79 -12.74 13.11
CA HIS A 416 3.86 -11.89 13.85
C HIS A 416 2.64 -12.73 14.29
N PRO A 417 2.17 -12.64 15.55
CA PRO A 417 1.10 -13.51 16.09
C PRO A 417 -0.23 -13.35 15.35
N LEU A 418 -0.46 -12.17 14.77
CA LEU A 418 -1.63 -11.85 13.95
C LEU A 418 -1.39 -12.02 12.44
N LYS A 419 -0.22 -12.56 12.05
CA LYS A 419 0.22 -12.75 10.66
C LYS A 419 0.04 -11.48 9.81
N ILE A 420 0.43 -10.33 10.37
CA ILE A 420 0.34 -9.06 9.67
C ILE A 420 1.34 -9.11 8.51
N PRO A 421 0.89 -8.97 7.25
CA PRO A 421 1.80 -8.91 6.12
C PRO A 421 2.79 -7.75 6.31
N PHE A 422 4.07 -8.00 6.00
CA PHE A 422 5.16 -7.02 6.13
C PHE A 422 5.49 -6.53 7.53
N ALA A 423 5.01 -7.20 8.59
CA ALA A 423 5.55 -7.02 9.94
C ALA A 423 6.93 -7.69 10.06
N PHE A 424 7.89 -7.16 9.30
CA PHE A 424 9.26 -7.67 9.25
C PHE A 424 10.07 -7.20 10.45
N THR A 425 11.07 -8.01 10.79
CA THR A 425 12.28 -7.55 11.46
C THR A 425 13.19 -6.89 10.41
N LEU A 426 13.72 -5.72 10.74
CA LEU A 426 14.67 -4.96 9.93
C LEU A 426 16.03 -4.96 10.63
N ALA A 427 17.08 -5.24 9.88
CA ALA A 427 18.47 -5.04 10.28
C ALA A 427 19.10 -4.00 9.35
N ILE A 428 19.32 -2.80 9.88
CA ILE A 428 19.92 -1.67 9.16
C ILE A 428 21.42 -1.66 9.45
N GLU A 429 22.26 -1.77 8.43
CA GLU A 429 23.72 -1.71 8.63
C GLU A 429 24.16 -0.37 9.22
N ILE A 430 25.16 -0.42 10.10
CA ILE A 430 25.85 0.76 10.65
C ILE A 430 27.37 0.55 10.70
N ASP A 431 28.12 1.65 10.67
CA ASP A 431 29.59 1.64 10.72
C ASP A 431 30.17 2.05 12.09
N ASP A 432 29.44 2.81 12.91
CA ASP A 432 29.81 3.18 14.29
C ASP A 432 28.66 2.94 15.27
N ALA A 433 28.67 1.75 15.89
CA ALA A 433 27.67 1.38 16.90
C ALA A 433 27.67 2.30 18.12
N LYS A 434 28.82 2.88 18.50
CA LYS A 434 28.90 3.74 19.69
C LYS A 434 28.21 5.08 19.42
N ALA A 435 28.51 5.70 18.28
CA ALA A 435 27.85 6.94 17.87
C ALA A 435 26.33 6.74 17.70
N VAL A 436 25.94 5.71 16.96
CA VAL A 436 24.53 5.37 16.71
C VAL A 436 23.78 5.08 18.01
N LYS A 437 24.36 4.31 18.93
CA LYS A 437 23.74 4.01 20.23
C LYS A 437 23.55 5.26 21.06
N ALA A 438 24.59 6.10 21.19
CA ALA A 438 24.49 7.35 21.94
C ALA A 438 23.41 8.28 21.37
N ALA A 439 23.34 8.40 20.04
CA ALA A 439 22.35 9.22 19.38
C ALA A 439 20.93 8.67 19.49
N THR A 440 20.77 7.35 19.35
CA THR A 440 19.48 6.66 19.52
C THR A 440 18.94 6.80 20.93
N ASP A 441 19.79 6.56 21.94
CA ASP A 441 19.42 6.69 23.35
C ASP A 441 18.95 8.12 23.66
N ALA A 442 19.72 9.13 23.24
CA ALA A 442 19.39 10.53 23.46
C ALA A 442 18.08 10.95 22.75
N LEU A 443 17.86 10.47 21.53
CA LEU A 443 16.63 10.73 20.77
C LEU A 443 15.41 10.12 21.47
N LEU A 444 15.50 8.86 21.89
CA LEU A 444 14.38 8.14 22.48
C LEU A 444 14.06 8.62 23.90
N ASP A 445 15.06 9.00 24.69
CA ASP A 445 14.87 9.69 25.97
C ASP A 445 14.14 11.03 25.81
N ALA A 446 14.49 11.81 24.78
CA ALA A 446 13.78 13.05 24.46
C ALA A 446 12.33 12.78 24.04
N TRP A 447 12.08 11.72 23.27
CA TRP A 447 10.72 11.28 22.92
C TRP A 447 9.91 10.82 24.14
N THR A 448 10.51 10.09 25.07
CA THR A 448 9.87 9.69 26.32
C THR A 448 9.40 10.92 27.10
N ARG A 449 10.28 11.90 27.31
CA ARG A 449 9.92 13.16 27.99
C ARG A 449 8.79 13.90 27.27
N TYR A 450 8.91 14.06 25.95
CA TYR A 450 7.90 14.75 25.15
C TYR A 450 6.52 14.08 25.24
N LEU A 451 6.46 12.75 25.14
CA LEU A 451 5.21 12.00 25.23
C LEU A 451 4.61 12.04 26.64
N ASP A 452 5.45 12.02 27.67
CA ASP A 452 5.02 12.12 29.05
C ASP A 452 4.42 13.49 29.37
N GLU A 453 5.09 14.58 28.99
CA GLU A 453 4.56 15.95 29.12
C GLU A 453 3.29 16.17 28.31
N ARG A 454 3.19 15.56 27.13
CA ARG A 454 1.98 15.63 26.29
C ARG A 454 0.81 14.91 26.94
N ALA A 455 1.05 13.72 27.50
CA ALA A 455 0.02 12.94 28.18
C ALA A 455 -0.51 13.67 29.43
N GLU A 456 0.37 14.32 30.19
CA GLU A 456 -0.01 15.15 31.35
C GLU A 456 -0.87 16.35 30.94
N ARG A 457 -0.51 17.05 29.86
CA ARG A 457 -1.30 18.18 29.34
C ARG A 457 -2.67 17.79 28.83
N ASN A 458 -2.78 16.67 28.12
CA ASN A 458 -4.02 16.28 27.45
C ASN A 458 -5.02 15.54 28.35
N LYS A 459 -4.64 15.18 29.59
CA LYS A 459 -5.47 14.40 30.53
C LYS A 459 -6.06 13.10 29.94
N THR A 460 -5.55 12.63 28.81
CA THR A 460 -5.98 11.39 28.15
C THR A 460 -5.43 10.20 28.93
N THR A 461 -6.29 9.54 29.69
CA THR A 461 -5.91 8.49 30.66
C THR A 461 -5.84 7.08 30.09
N LEU A 462 -6.56 6.76 29.01
CA LEU A 462 -6.84 5.36 28.67
C LEU A 462 -5.81 4.68 27.74
N VAL A 463 -5.14 5.43 26.85
CA VAL A 463 -4.05 4.89 26.02
C VAL A 463 -2.90 5.91 25.98
N ARG A 464 -2.04 5.88 27.01
CA ARG A 464 -0.82 6.69 27.03
C ARG A 464 0.25 5.99 26.19
N ILE A 465 0.59 6.58 25.06
CA ILE A 465 1.76 6.17 24.28
C ILE A 465 3.00 6.54 25.08
N LYS A 466 3.85 5.55 25.36
CA LYS A 466 5.13 5.72 26.05
C LYS A 466 6.24 5.11 25.21
N VAL A 467 7.42 5.72 25.25
CA VAL A 467 8.66 5.09 24.81
C VAL A 467 9.38 4.63 26.08
N ARG A 468 9.80 3.36 26.11
CA ARG A 468 10.46 2.74 27.27
C ARG A 468 11.75 2.07 26.85
N ARG A 469 12.66 2.00 27.82
CA ARG A 469 13.89 1.21 27.76
C ARG A 469 13.85 0.19 28.89
N ASP A 470 14.17 -1.06 28.60
CA ASP A 470 14.30 -2.11 29.61
C ASP A 470 15.77 -2.38 30.00
N PRO A 471 16.03 -3.27 30.98
CA PRO A 471 17.39 -3.61 31.41
C PRO A 471 18.27 -4.23 30.31
N ASP A 472 17.68 -4.82 29.27
CA ASP A 472 18.40 -5.43 28.14
C ASP A 472 18.84 -4.39 27.10
N ASN A 473 18.60 -3.10 27.38
CA ASN A 473 18.76 -1.98 26.47
C ASN A 473 17.89 -2.08 25.22
N VAL A 474 16.71 -2.70 25.34
CA VAL A 474 15.70 -2.69 24.27
C VAL A 474 14.82 -1.47 24.46
N TRP A 475 14.73 -0.66 23.42
CA TRP A 475 13.78 0.43 23.32
C TRP A 475 12.49 -0.06 22.69
N TYR A 476 11.33 0.35 23.19
CA TYR A 476 10.05 -0.03 22.60
C TYR A 476 8.96 1.01 22.83
N LEU A 477 8.01 1.03 21.91
CA LEU A 477 6.78 1.79 22.03
C LEU A 477 5.75 0.98 22.83
N GLN A 478 5.07 1.61 23.79
CA GLN A 478 3.99 1.02 24.56
C GLN A 478 2.73 1.86 24.41
N ALA A 479 1.64 1.25 23.91
CA ALA A 479 0.34 1.89 23.74
C ALA A 479 -0.77 0.89 24.05
N GLY A 480 -0.99 0.59 25.35
CA GLY A 480 -1.88 -0.49 25.81
C GLY A 480 -1.32 -1.90 25.58
N ILE A 481 -0.64 -2.11 24.45
CA ILE A 481 0.17 -3.28 24.12
C ILE A 481 1.63 -2.87 23.91
N LEU A 482 2.54 -3.86 24.00
CA LEU A 482 3.95 -3.67 23.62
C LEU A 482 4.02 -3.66 22.09
N GLY A 483 4.53 -2.57 21.54
CA GLY A 483 4.64 -2.34 20.10
C GLY A 483 6.07 -2.55 19.57
N PRO A 484 6.39 -1.95 18.42
CA PRO A 484 7.70 -2.08 17.80
C PRO A 484 8.83 -1.75 18.76
N ALA A 485 9.90 -2.53 18.66
CA ALA A 485 11.07 -2.45 19.50
C ALA A 485 12.33 -2.32 18.65
N MET A 486 13.35 -1.66 19.20
CA MET A 486 14.66 -1.53 18.56
C MET A 486 15.82 -1.71 19.53
N LYS A 487 16.96 -2.14 18.98
CA LYS A 487 18.24 -2.24 19.68
C LYS A 487 19.39 -1.97 18.71
N VAL A 488 20.35 -1.20 19.19
CA VAL A 488 21.62 -0.97 18.47
C VAL A 488 22.60 -2.08 18.86
N MET A 489 23.10 -2.79 17.87
CA MET A 489 24.15 -3.81 17.95
C MET A 489 25.44 -3.31 17.31
N ASP A 490 26.51 -4.11 17.31
CA ASP A 490 27.82 -3.72 16.79
C ASP A 490 27.81 -3.35 15.30
N ARG A 491 26.96 -4.00 14.49
CA ARG A 491 26.89 -3.81 13.03
C ARG A 491 25.52 -3.40 12.51
N TYR A 492 24.50 -3.45 13.36
CA TYR A 492 23.13 -3.23 12.93
C TYR A 492 22.32 -2.42 13.94
N VAL A 493 21.39 -1.61 13.45
CA VAL A 493 20.19 -1.26 14.20
C VAL A 493 19.12 -2.30 13.85
N LEU A 494 18.72 -3.08 14.84
CA LEU A 494 17.62 -4.03 14.70
C LEU A 494 16.31 -3.38 15.12
N ILE A 495 15.26 -3.60 14.34
CA ILE A 495 13.89 -3.18 14.63
C ILE A 495 12.98 -4.39 14.41
N SER A 496 12.09 -4.69 15.35
CA SER A 496 11.10 -5.76 15.21
C SER A 496 9.74 -5.33 15.77
N TRP A 497 8.69 -6.11 15.52
CA TRP A 497 7.31 -5.77 15.84
C TRP A 497 6.98 -5.85 17.35
N SER A 498 7.82 -6.52 18.15
CA SER A 498 7.71 -6.53 19.62
C SER A 498 9.08 -6.67 20.31
N PRO A 499 9.18 -6.36 21.63
CA PRO A 499 10.41 -6.58 22.39
C PRO A 499 10.86 -8.03 22.45
N GLN A 500 9.90 -8.97 22.53
CA GLN A 500 10.21 -10.40 22.56
C GLN A 500 10.79 -10.85 21.22
N ALA A 501 10.16 -10.46 20.12
CA ALA A 501 10.62 -10.77 18.77
C ALA A 501 12.02 -10.22 18.50
N LEU A 502 12.30 -9.01 18.98
CA LEU A 502 13.61 -8.40 18.89
C LEU A 502 14.68 -9.20 19.66
N ARG A 503 14.38 -9.65 20.89
CA ARG A 503 15.33 -10.44 21.69
C ARG A 503 15.72 -11.75 21.01
N GLU A 504 14.76 -12.45 20.44
CA GLU A 504 15.03 -13.70 19.69
C GLU A 504 15.95 -13.44 18.50
N CYS A 505 15.74 -12.34 17.78
CA CYS A 505 16.63 -11.92 16.69
C CYS A 505 18.03 -11.53 17.18
N VAL A 506 18.12 -10.76 18.27
CA VAL A 506 19.40 -10.37 18.88
C VAL A 506 20.20 -11.60 19.30
N GLU A 507 19.56 -12.54 20.01
CA GLU A 507 20.19 -13.78 20.45
C GLU A 507 20.70 -14.59 19.25
N TYR A 508 19.88 -14.73 18.20
CA TYR A 508 20.28 -15.41 16.97
C TYR A 508 21.52 -14.77 16.34
N ILE A 509 21.52 -13.44 16.15
CA ILE A 509 22.63 -12.73 15.52
C ILE A 509 23.90 -12.81 16.37
N GLU A 510 23.80 -12.63 17.70
CA GLU A 510 24.96 -12.72 18.60
C GLU A 510 25.62 -14.11 18.59
N GLN A 511 24.83 -15.18 18.49
CA GLN A 511 25.36 -16.54 18.37
C GLN A 511 26.16 -16.74 17.07
N HIS A 512 25.72 -16.13 15.97
CA HIS A 512 26.35 -16.26 14.66
C HIS A 512 27.54 -15.30 14.46
N ASP A 513 27.51 -14.11 15.07
CA ASP A 513 28.64 -13.17 15.04
C ASP A 513 29.83 -13.68 15.88
N LYS A 514 29.58 -14.37 17.01
CA LYS A 514 30.65 -15.02 17.81
C LYS A 514 31.40 -16.10 17.03
N ALA A 515 30.77 -16.70 16.02
CA ALA A 515 31.38 -17.72 15.16
C ALA A 515 32.24 -17.13 14.03
N ARG A 516 32.31 -15.81 13.89
CA ARG A 516 33.13 -15.15 12.86
C ARG A 516 34.60 -15.09 13.30
N PRO A 517 35.55 -15.56 12.48
CA PRO A 517 36.96 -15.26 12.75
C PRO A 517 37.16 -13.75 12.72
N LYS A 518 37.78 -13.20 13.77
CA LYS A 518 38.15 -11.77 13.78
C LYS A 518 39.08 -11.51 12.60
N PRO A 519 38.88 -10.40 11.85
CA PRO A 519 39.71 -10.05 10.70
C PRO A 519 41.18 -9.88 11.08
#